data_AF-A0A3D9ZF06-F1
#
_entry.id   AF-A0A3D9ZF06-F1
#
_cell.length_a   1.000
_cell.length_b   1.000
_cell.length_c   1.000
_cell.angle_alpha   90.00
_cell.angle_beta   90.00
_cell.angle_gamma   90.00
#
_symmetry.space_group_name_H-M   'P 1'
#
loop_
_entity.id
_entity.type
_entity.pdbx_description
1 polymer ?
#
loop_
_entity_poly.entity_id
_entity_poly.type
_entity_poly.pdbx_seq_one_letter_code
_entity_poly.pdbx_strand_id
1 'polypeptide(L)'
;MRRRLAAAALAVGLSAGLMAGCGIPDHTEVEVEGVGPQSGSGPQPNIAPQPKKPIDATNTKEFVTNFLAAAAGEFDVKETTDRLEAYVAGGALGADPLKDGVTVVKVESLDTKNDRDFTLRVMKLGVLNNEGEILTLPEGAPKSATYRLTVVPDSAGIGWHLAEVPPGMPLLDVEALKTYYRERPVYFWNKEKTAMVPDLRWLPSEVGTSRVPTELLKMIAAGPSAIADVAMAVPGSSKLLGNALIDDEVLTMNWSSDATKDDYQELLAKQVAWTVRGTDLTPDKLILKINGQIVSEYDVESDLLEKTSYPIGAEVHPYAILDGKVRAIGSPAGTPGPDPLTGAADQNLRWAAFDRSGDALAAATVARDDKALLRVGTTAPGSAVSTVVAVQGIQPTSAPVWLPRSGLGLAVTDSGLWQFDATGKRRKIDSGEIPGKLTAVATAPDGQRLAVLAGGQVYFVPVSVVNGVVTLYGSRPLFTGLTSLTAVAWTAETRLSVGGTDPETAKHSIVDVTVDGGSQTPRINNVEAEIAMIAVYPENFPLGRDSVVLYQADNRSWMARGGLPTELGRSSLPGEPTNASPPPDEQSQPVSPFFVY
;
A
#
# COMPACT_ATOMS: atom_id res chain seq x y z
N MET A 1 35.24 -50.14 41.22
CA MET A 1 34.84 -48.82 41.76
C MET A 1 36.10 -48.07 42.17
N ARG A 2 36.42 -47.02 41.40
CA ARG A 2 37.77 -46.46 41.25
C ARG A 2 38.05 -45.37 42.29
N ARG A 3 39.22 -45.50 42.90
CA ARG A 3 39.85 -44.56 43.83
C ARG A 3 40.33 -43.32 43.08
N ARG A 4 40.11 -42.19 43.74
CA ARG A 4 40.71 -40.87 43.49
C ARG A 4 42.23 -40.96 43.59
N LEU A 5 42.95 -40.32 42.67
CA LEU A 5 44.35 -39.93 42.89
C LEU A 5 44.58 -38.54 42.31
N ALA A 6 45.04 -37.69 43.21
CA ALA A 6 45.46 -36.32 42.99
C ALA A 6 46.96 -36.26 42.68
N ALA A 7 47.36 -35.07 42.24
CA ALA A 7 48.68 -34.46 42.35
C ALA A 7 49.76 -34.84 41.31
N ALA A 8 50.04 -33.88 40.44
CA ALA A 8 51.41 -33.50 40.09
C ALA A 8 51.42 -32.02 39.68
N ALA A 9 51.99 -31.19 40.55
CA ALA A 9 52.24 -29.78 40.33
C ALA A 9 53.75 -29.52 40.44
N LEU A 10 54.20 -28.50 39.69
CA LEU A 10 55.52 -27.85 39.68
C LEU A 10 56.71 -28.63 39.10
N ALA A 11 57.37 -28.01 38.10
CA ALA A 11 58.75 -27.52 38.28
C ALA A 11 59.29 -26.78 37.03
N VAL A 12 59.66 -25.50 37.26
CA VAL A 12 60.86 -24.82 36.73
C VAL A 12 60.82 -24.45 35.24
N GLY A 13 60.93 -23.19 34.82
CA GLY A 13 61.65 -22.06 35.40
C GLY A 13 62.83 -21.70 34.50
N LEU A 14 62.63 -20.69 33.65
CA LEU A 14 63.60 -19.76 33.04
C LEU A 14 64.89 -20.27 32.38
N SER A 15 65.11 -19.89 31.12
CA SER A 15 66.32 -19.19 30.64
C SER A 15 66.11 -18.58 29.25
N ALA A 16 66.70 -17.40 29.04
CA ALA A 16 66.52 -16.48 27.91
C ALA A 16 66.98 -17.00 26.53
N GLY A 17 66.37 -16.46 25.46
CA GLY A 17 66.77 -16.65 24.07
C GLY A 17 66.38 -15.46 23.19
N LEU A 18 67.35 -14.97 22.43
CA LEU A 18 67.36 -13.77 21.59
C LEU A 18 66.53 -13.87 20.32
N MET A 19 66.13 -12.69 19.82
CA MET A 19 65.88 -12.29 18.43
C MET A 19 65.66 -13.37 17.36
N ALA A 20 64.44 -13.43 16.85
CA ALA A 20 64.15 -13.68 15.44
C ALA A 20 62.95 -12.80 15.05
N GLY A 21 63.18 -11.83 14.16
CA GLY A 21 62.10 -11.12 13.49
C GLY A 21 61.51 -12.00 12.39
N CYS A 22 60.18 -12.06 12.30
CA CYS A 22 59.51 -12.43 11.06
C CYS A 22 59.10 -11.14 10.35
N GLY A 23 60.02 -10.62 9.54
CA GLY A 23 59.64 -9.78 8.41
C GLY A 23 58.92 -10.63 7.38
N ILE A 24 57.87 -10.10 6.79
CA ILE A 24 57.18 -10.69 5.64
C ILE A 24 58.16 -10.59 4.44
N PRO A 25 58.47 -11.68 3.71
CA PRO A 25 59.36 -11.63 2.55
C PRO A 25 58.71 -10.88 1.38
N ASP A 26 59.48 -10.02 0.69
CA ASP A 26 59.02 -9.22 -0.47
C ASP A 26 58.73 -10.02 -1.76
N HIS A 27 58.70 -11.37 -1.71
CA HIS A 27 58.61 -12.23 -2.90
C HIS A 27 57.70 -13.46 -2.76
N THR A 28 56.59 -13.36 -2.02
CA THR A 28 55.52 -14.36 -2.14
C THR A 28 54.43 -13.81 -3.06
N GLU A 29 54.18 -14.49 -4.17
CA GLU A 29 53.02 -14.22 -5.02
C GLU A 29 51.74 -14.22 -4.17
N VAL A 30 50.87 -13.25 -4.43
CA VAL A 30 49.51 -13.26 -3.90
C VAL A 30 48.81 -14.45 -4.53
N GLU A 31 48.70 -15.54 -3.78
CA GLU A 31 47.74 -16.57 -4.10
C GLU A 31 46.37 -15.98 -3.82
N VAL A 32 45.66 -15.62 -4.90
CA VAL A 32 44.24 -15.29 -4.81
C VAL A 32 43.57 -16.58 -4.37
N GLU A 33 43.23 -16.68 -3.09
CA GLU A 33 42.23 -17.66 -2.66
C GLU A 33 41.01 -17.42 -3.55
N GLY A 34 40.73 -18.40 -4.39
CA GLY A 34 39.58 -18.36 -5.30
C GLY A 34 38.30 -18.07 -4.51
N VAL A 35 37.28 -17.63 -5.24
CA VAL A 35 35.95 -17.31 -4.72
C VAL A 35 35.58 -18.29 -3.60
N GLY A 36 35.51 -17.77 -2.37
CA GLY A 36 35.16 -18.56 -1.19
C GLY A 36 33.85 -19.32 -1.42
N PRO A 37 33.65 -20.46 -0.74
CA PRO A 37 32.54 -21.35 -1.00
C PRO A 37 31.22 -20.58 -1.02
N GLN A 38 30.45 -20.71 -2.10
CA GLN A 38 29.08 -20.25 -2.13
C GLN A 38 28.32 -20.97 -1.01
N SER A 39 27.88 -20.20 -0.03
CA SER A 39 27.22 -20.72 1.16
C SER A 39 25.90 -21.39 0.81
N GLY A 40 25.90 -22.72 0.92
CA GLY A 40 24.95 -23.49 1.73
C GLY A 40 23.47 -23.39 1.36
N SER A 41 22.98 -24.44 0.73
CA SER A 41 21.56 -24.79 0.64
C SER A 41 20.94 -24.85 2.04
N GLY A 42 20.33 -23.74 2.47
CA GLY A 42 19.30 -23.76 3.52
C GLY A 42 18.08 -24.59 3.06
N PRO A 43 17.18 -24.97 3.98
CA PRO A 43 16.00 -25.77 3.65
C PRO A 43 15.27 -25.11 2.48
N GLN A 44 15.10 -25.84 1.36
CA GLN A 44 14.50 -25.29 0.14
C GLN A 44 13.16 -24.64 0.50
N PRO A 45 13.03 -23.31 0.36
CA PRO A 45 11.72 -22.69 0.41
C PRO A 45 10.96 -23.13 -0.84
N ASN A 46 9.62 -23.15 -0.77
CA ASN A 46 8.74 -23.30 -1.93
C ASN A 46 9.41 -22.73 -3.20
N ILE A 47 9.61 -23.56 -4.23
CA ILE A 47 10.22 -23.12 -5.49
C ILE A 47 9.42 -21.91 -5.96
N ALA A 48 10.04 -20.73 -5.90
CA ALA A 48 9.36 -19.52 -6.30
C ALA A 48 8.88 -19.69 -7.75
N PRO A 49 7.66 -19.24 -8.07
CA PRO A 49 7.11 -19.44 -9.40
C PRO A 49 8.03 -18.76 -10.42
N GLN A 50 8.39 -19.49 -11.47
CA GLN A 50 9.18 -18.98 -12.59
C GLN A 50 8.23 -18.77 -13.78
N PRO A 51 8.47 -17.74 -14.63
CA PRO A 51 7.77 -17.61 -15.90
C PRO A 51 7.90 -18.90 -16.71
N LYS A 52 6.78 -19.39 -17.24
CA LYS A 52 6.79 -20.55 -18.13
C LYS A 52 7.59 -20.22 -19.39
N LYS A 53 8.18 -21.24 -20.01
CA LYS A 53 8.88 -21.16 -21.29
C LYS A 53 7.91 -21.40 -22.46
N PRO A 54 8.29 -21.04 -23.70
CA PRO A 54 7.49 -21.31 -24.90
C PRO A 54 7.03 -22.77 -25.01
N ILE A 55 7.94 -23.71 -24.72
CA ILE A 55 7.73 -25.16 -24.85
C ILE A 55 6.79 -25.74 -23.79
N ASP A 56 6.51 -24.98 -22.72
CA ASP A 56 5.63 -25.42 -21.63
C ASP A 56 4.15 -25.22 -21.97
N ALA A 57 3.84 -24.45 -23.02
CA ALA A 57 2.46 -24.26 -23.44
C ALA A 57 1.91 -25.52 -24.13
N THR A 58 0.62 -25.78 -23.94
CA THR A 58 -0.08 -26.93 -24.54
C THR A 58 -0.91 -26.54 -25.78
N ASN A 59 -1.13 -25.24 -25.97
CA ASN A 59 -1.84 -24.65 -27.10
C ASN A 59 -1.37 -23.21 -27.34
N THR A 60 -1.71 -22.63 -28.50
CA THR A 60 -1.25 -21.29 -28.91
C THR A 60 -1.82 -20.15 -28.07
N LYS A 61 -3.01 -20.31 -27.47
CA LYS A 61 -3.57 -19.33 -26.52
C LYS A 61 -2.76 -19.30 -25.22
N GLU A 62 -2.43 -20.47 -24.66
CA GLU A 62 -1.54 -20.59 -23.50
C GLU A 62 -0.14 -20.02 -23.81
N PHE A 63 0.38 -20.24 -25.01
CA PHE A 63 1.64 -19.64 -25.45
C PHE A 63 1.61 -18.11 -25.37
N VAL A 64 0.55 -17.46 -25.88
CA VAL A 64 0.38 -16.00 -25.80
C VAL A 64 0.27 -15.53 -24.35
N THR A 65 -0.47 -16.26 -23.50
CA THR A 65 -0.54 -15.94 -22.06
C THR A 65 0.82 -16.05 -21.38
N ASN A 66 1.60 -17.09 -21.67
CA ASN A 66 2.94 -17.25 -21.10
C ASN A 66 3.89 -16.15 -21.61
N PHE A 67 3.75 -15.71 -22.86
CA PHE A 67 4.51 -14.58 -23.40
C PHE A 67 4.26 -13.28 -22.62
N LEU A 68 3.01 -12.99 -22.27
CA LEU A 68 2.65 -11.81 -21.44
C LEU A 68 3.14 -11.91 -19.98
N ALA A 69 3.67 -13.07 -19.58
CA ALA A 69 4.33 -13.28 -18.29
C ALA A 69 5.86 -13.36 -18.41
N ALA A 70 6.43 -13.46 -19.62
CA ALA A 70 7.85 -13.76 -19.83
C ALA A 70 8.79 -12.69 -19.27
N ALA A 71 8.34 -11.43 -19.22
CA ALA A 71 9.09 -10.32 -18.66
C ALA A 71 9.13 -10.31 -17.12
N ALA A 72 8.34 -11.16 -16.45
CA ALA A 72 8.33 -11.23 -14.98
C ALA A 72 9.64 -11.80 -14.42
N GLY A 73 9.91 -11.50 -13.14
CA GLY A 73 11.10 -11.95 -12.41
C GLY A 73 11.97 -10.79 -11.91
N GLU A 74 13.17 -11.12 -11.41
CA GLU A 74 14.21 -10.14 -11.12
C GLU A 74 14.56 -9.36 -12.40
N PHE A 75 14.64 -8.03 -12.24
CA PHE A 75 14.93 -7.14 -13.34
C PHE A 75 16.43 -7.14 -13.62
N ASP A 76 16.88 -8.12 -14.40
CA ASP A 76 18.15 -8.09 -15.10
C ASP A 76 17.86 -7.89 -16.60
N VAL A 77 18.48 -6.88 -17.21
CA VAL A 77 18.23 -6.52 -18.61
C VAL A 77 18.54 -7.69 -19.54
N LYS A 78 19.62 -8.42 -19.29
CA LYS A 78 20.03 -9.54 -20.15
C LYS A 78 19.09 -10.72 -19.95
N GLU A 79 18.85 -11.15 -18.71
CA GLU A 79 18.01 -12.32 -18.45
C GLU A 79 16.55 -12.10 -18.87
N THR A 80 16.01 -10.90 -18.61
CA THR A 80 14.65 -10.53 -19.07
C THR A 80 14.58 -10.53 -20.60
N THR A 81 15.61 -9.99 -21.28
CA THR A 81 15.71 -10.03 -22.75
C THR A 81 15.78 -11.47 -23.26
N ASP A 82 16.64 -12.31 -22.70
CA ASP A 82 16.78 -13.73 -23.09
C ASP A 82 15.45 -14.49 -22.94
N ARG A 83 14.70 -14.25 -21.85
CA ARG A 83 13.37 -14.86 -21.64
C ARG A 83 12.37 -14.43 -22.70
N LEU A 84 12.35 -13.15 -23.06
CA LEU A 84 11.45 -12.60 -24.07
C LEU A 84 11.84 -13.05 -25.50
N GLU A 85 13.13 -13.06 -25.83
CA GLU A 85 13.63 -13.50 -27.14
C GLU A 85 13.35 -14.97 -27.41
N ALA A 86 13.27 -15.82 -26.37
CA ALA A 86 12.85 -17.21 -26.51
C ALA A 86 11.44 -17.36 -27.12
N TYR A 87 10.57 -16.35 -27.00
CA TYR A 87 9.23 -16.36 -27.57
C TYR A 87 9.17 -15.85 -29.01
N VAL A 88 10.27 -15.36 -29.59
CA VAL A 88 10.27 -14.62 -30.87
C VAL A 88 11.05 -15.39 -31.92
N ALA A 89 10.46 -15.55 -33.11
CA ALA A 89 11.16 -16.17 -34.23
C ALA A 89 12.38 -15.32 -34.62
N GLY A 90 13.56 -15.94 -34.59
CA GLY A 90 14.83 -15.25 -34.84
C GLY A 90 15.40 -14.49 -33.64
N GLY A 91 14.68 -14.46 -32.51
CA GLY A 91 15.19 -14.01 -31.21
C GLY A 91 15.57 -12.53 -31.14
N ALA A 92 14.91 -11.64 -31.86
CA ALA A 92 15.23 -10.21 -31.83
C ALA A 92 14.02 -9.36 -31.40
N LEU A 93 14.14 -8.65 -30.27
CA LEU A 93 13.11 -7.73 -29.75
C LEU A 93 13.23 -6.29 -30.28
N GLY A 94 14.32 -5.98 -31.00
CA GLY A 94 14.66 -4.62 -31.42
C GLY A 94 15.67 -3.96 -30.48
N ALA A 95 15.90 -2.66 -30.65
CA ALA A 95 16.88 -1.91 -29.87
C ALA A 95 16.31 -1.47 -28.51
N ASP A 96 17.02 -1.81 -27.43
CA ASP A 96 16.79 -1.36 -26.05
C ASP A 96 15.34 -1.52 -25.54
N PRO A 97 14.76 -2.74 -25.64
CA PRO A 97 13.34 -2.97 -25.35
C PRO A 97 12.96 -2.73 -23.88
N LEU A 98 13.93 -2.68 -22.96
CA LEU A 98 13.74 -2.59 -21.52
C LEU A 98 14.23 -1.27 -20.92
N LYS A 99 14.59 -0.28 -21.76
CA LYS A 99 15.20 0.99 -21.33
C LYS A 99 14.51 1.64 -20.14
N ASP A 100 13.19 1.72 -20.22
CA ASP A 100 12.35 2.41 -19.24
C ASP A 100 11.66 1.43 -18.26
N GLY A 101 11.87 0.12 -18.43
CA GLY A 101 11.19 -0.95 -17.68
C GLY A 101 10.22 -1.77 -18.55
N VAL A 102 9.27 -2.45 -17.90
CA VAL A 102 8.25 -3.29 -18.56
C VAL A 102 6.88 -2.65 -18.45
N THR A 103 6.14 -2.52 -19.56
CA THR A 103 4.79 -1.92 -19.50
C THR A 103 3.81 -2.89 -18.84
N VAL A 104 3.24 -2.51 -17.70
CA VAL A 104 2.19 -3.28 -17.01
C VAL A 104 0.85 -3.02 -17.66
N VAL A 105 0.12 -4.08 -17.98
CA VAL A 105 -1.14 -4.01 -18.70
C VAL A 105 -2.22 -4.89 -18.06
N LYS A 106 -3.48 -4.47 -18.18
CA LYS A 106 -4.63 -5.34 -18.02
C LYS A 106 -5.07 -5.83 -19.39
N VAL A 107 -5.13 -7.15 -19.58
CA VAL A 107 -5.73 -7.75 -20.77
C VAL A 107 -7.25 -7.55 -20.72
N GLU A 108 -7.82 -6.86 -21.71
CA GLU A 108 -9.27 -6.65 -21.87
C GLU A 108 -9.88 -7.75 -22.72
N SER A 109 -9.23 -8.11 -23.83
CA SER A 109 -9.63 -9.26 -24.65
C SER A 109 -8.43 -9.90 -25.34
N LEU A 110 -8.52 -11.21 -25.55
CA LEU A 110 -7.63 -11.98 -26.39
C LEU A 110 -8.48 -12.76 -27.39
N ASP A 111 -8.78 -12.11 -28.51
CA ASP A 111 -9.63 -12.64 -29.56
C ASP A 111 -8.79 -13.45 -30.55
N THR A 112 -9.30 -14.59 -31.01
CA THR A 112 -8.64 -15.46 -31.99
C THR A 112 -9.41 -15.45 -33.30
N LYS A 113 -8.71 -15.20 -34.42
CA LYS A 113 -9.29 -15.34 -35.77
C LYS A 113 -9.18 -16.79 -36.27
N ASN A 114 -8.08 -17.44 -35.91
CA ASN A 114 -7.78 -18.85 -36.11
C ASN A 114 -6.79 -19.27 -35.01
N ASP A 115 -6.40 -20.54 -34.95
CA ASP A 115 -5.51 -21.08 -33.93
C ASP A 115 -4.08 -20.48 -33.90
N ARG A 116 -3.78 -19.45 -34.70
CA ARG A 116 -2.47 -18.81 -34.81
C ARG A 116 -2.50 -17.29 -34.81
N ASP A 117 -3.60 -16.67 -35.21
CA ASP A 117 -3.74 -15.22 -35.31
C ASP A 117 -4.62 -14.67 -34.19
N PHE A 118 -4.02 -13.85 -33.32
CA PHE A 118 -4.65 -13.25 -32.16
C PHE A 118 -4.74 -11.72 -32.26
N THR A 119 -5.82 -11.16 -31.75
CA THR A 119 -5.97 -9.73 -31.48
C THR A 119 -6.03 -9.53 -29.98
N LEU A 120 -5.00 -8.90 -29.43
CA LEU A 120 -4.85 -8.61 -28.02
C LEU A 120 -5.25 -7.15 -27.76
N ARG A 121 -6.28 -6.91 -26.94
CA ARG A 121 -6.65 -5.59 -26.46
C ARG A 121 -6.22 -5.45 -25.01
N VAL A 122 -5.55 -4.34 -24.69
CA VAL A 122 -5.06 -4.09 -23.33
C VAL A 122 -5.28 -2.64 -22.91
N MET A 123 -5.42 -2.47 -21.60
CA MET A 123 -5.26 -1.18 -20.93
C MET A 123 -3.88 -1.11 -20.29
N LYS A 124 -3.13 -0.04 -20.56
CA LYS A 124 -1.82 0.24 -19.97
C LYS A 124 -2.00 0.92 -18.62
N LEU A 125 -1.34 0.39 -17.59
CA LEU A 125 -1.42 0.91 -16.21
C LEU A 125 -0.20 1.76 -15.83
N GLY A 126 0.96 1.41 -16.38
CA GLY A 126 2.21 2.07 -16.06
C GLY A 126 3.41 1.26 -16.55
N VAL A 127 4.60 1.63 -16.08
CA VAL A 127 5.86 0.95 -16.40
C VAL A 127 6.50 0.47 -15.11
N LEU A 128 6.70 -0.84 -14.98
CA LEU A 128 7.43 -1.44 -13.86
C LEU A 128 8.94 -1.25 -14.08
N ASN A 129 9.57 -0.46 -13.21
CA ASN A 129 11.03 -0.24 -13.24
C ASN A 129 11.79 -1.25 -12.37
N ASN A 130 13.12 -1.14 -12.38
CA ASN A 130 14.03 -1.98 -11.62
C ASN A 130 14.01 -1.70 -10.10
N GLU A 131 13.43 -0.59 -9.65
CA GLU A 131 13.16 -0.29 -8.24
C GLU A 131 11.82 -0.87 -7.74
N GLY A 132 11.11 -1.64 -8.58
CA GLY A 132 9.84 -2.27 -8.25
C GLY A 132 8.66 -1.29 -8.24
N GLU A 133 8.79 -0.12 -8.84
CA GLU A 133 7.74 0.89 -8.93
C GLU A 133 6.97 0.71 -10.24
N ILE A 134 5.64 0.81 -10.19
CA ILE A 134 4.86 1.04 -11.41
C ILE A 134 4.77 2.54 -11.60
N LEU A 135 5.59 3.10 -12.49
CA LEU A 135 5.57 4.51 -12.86
C LEU A 135 4.32 4.85 -13.68
N THR A 136 3.83 6.08 -13.55
CA THR A 136 2.75 6.56 -14.42
C THR A 136 3.21 6.61 -15.87
N LEU A 137 2.28 6.39 -16.80
CA LEU A 137 2.58 6.52 -18.23
C LEU A 137 2.96 7.98 -18.55
N PRO A 138 3.91 8.21 -19.48
CA PRO A 138 4.22 9.55 -19.95
C PRO A 138 2.98 10.30 -20.43
N GLU A 139 2.97 11.61 -20.26
CA GLU A 139 1.86 12.46 -20.71
C GLU A 139 1.58 12.23 -22.21
N GLY A 140 0.29 12.09 -22.56
CA GLY A 140 -0.15 11.82 -23.93
C GLY A 140 0.04 10.38 -24.41
N ALA A 141 0.66 9.49 -23.63
CA ALA A 141 0.74 8.08 -24.00
C ALA A 141 -0.67 7.44 -24.05
N PRO A 142 -0.96 6.59 -25.05
CA PRO A 142 -2.26 5.96 -25.16
C PRO A 142 -2.51 4.99 -24.00
N LYS A 143 -3.63 5.18 -23.29
CA LYS A 143 -4.04 4.31 -22.16
C LYS A 143 -4.54 2.94 -22.61
N SER A 144 -4.98 2.79 -23.86
CA SER A 144 -5.39 1.51 -24.43
C SER A 144 -4.60 1.23 -25.71
N ALA A 145 -4.37 -0.06 -25.98
CA ALA A 145 -3.67 -0.50 -27.17
C ALA A 145 -4.26 -1.81 -27.70
N THR A 146 -4.13 -2.02 -29.02
CA THR A 146 -4.50 -3.26 -29.68
C THR A 146 -3.31 -3.79 -30.46
N TYR A 147 -2.92 -5.04 -30.19
CA TYR A 147 -1.82 -5.73 -30.82
C TYR A 147 -2.33 -6.90 -31.66
N ARG A 148 -1.67 -7.16 -32.79
CA ARG A 148 -1.90 -8.36 -33.60
C ARG A 148 -0.72 -9.29 -33.38
N LEU A 149 -0.99 -10.53 -32.97
CA LEU A 149 0.02 -11.54 -32.71
C LEU A 149 -0.20 -12.70 -33.68
N THR A 150 0.85 -13.11 -34.38
CA THR A 150 0.83 -14.30 -35.23
C THR A 150 1.79 -15.32 -34.66
N VAL A 151 1.26 -16.48 -34.29
CA VAL A 151 1.98 -17.59 -33.68
C VAL A 151 2.34 -18.60 -34.77
N VAL A 152 3.62 -18.93 -34.89
CA VAL A 152 4.16 -19.88 -35.86
C VAL A 152 4.82 -21.06 -35.15
N PRO A 153 4.85 -22.26 -35.75
CA PRO A 153 5.64 -23.36 -35.22
C PRO A 153 7.12 -22.97 -35.14
N ASP A 154 7.80 -23.39 -34.08
CA ASP A 154 9.26 -23.32 -34.04
C ASP A 154 9.87 -24.14 -35.19
N SER A 155 11.06 -23.73 -35.63
CA SER A 155 11.91 -24.38 -36.63
C SER A 155 12.17 -25.86 -36.35
N ALA A 156 12.24 -26.28 -35.08
CA ALA A 156 12.38 -27.69 -34.69
C ALA A 156 11.03 -28.44 -34.61
N GLY A 157 9.90 -27.73 -34.69
CA GLY A 157 8.55 -28.29 -34.63
C GLY A 157 8.08 -28.72 -33.22
N ILE A 158 8.83 -28.37 -32.17
CA ILE A 158 8.57 -28.79 -30.76
C ILE A 158 7.99 -27.64 -29.93
N GLY A 159 7.46 -26.58 -30.56
CA GLY A 159 6.90 -25.44 -29.85
C GLY A 159 6.37 -24.38 -30.80
N TRP A 160 6.11 -23.20 -30.25
CA TRP A 160 5.66 -22.04 -31.02
C TRP A 160 6.53 -20.82 -30.74
N HIS A 161 6.57 -19.89 -31.70
CA HIS A 161 7.15 -18.57 -31.56
C HIS A 161 6.16 -17.52 -32.11
N LEU A 162 6.33 -16.27 -31.70
CA LEU A 162 5.77 -15.12 -32.40
C LEU A 162 6.53 -14.92 -33.70
N ALA A 163 5.80 -14.72 -34.80
CA ALA A 163 6.41 -14.43 -36.09
C ALA A 163 7.22 -13.12 -36.07
N GLU A 164 6.67 -12.10 -35.40
CA GLU A 164 7.26 -10.77 -35.23
C GLU A 164 6.82 -10.21 -33.87
N VAL A 165 7.60 -9.26 -33.34
CA VAL A 165 7.29 -8.54 -32.09
C VAL A 165 6.54 -7.26 -32.42
N PRO A 166 5.28 -7.08 -31.97
CA PRO A 166 4.58 -5.83 -32.13
C PRO A 166 5.31 -4.64 -31.49
N PRO A 167 5.21 -3.43 -32.07
CA PRO A 167 5.74 -2.22 -31.45
C PRO A 167 5.16 -1.97 -30.06
N GLY A 168 5.98 -1.48 -29.12
CA GLY A 168 5.51 -1.15 -27.76
C GLY A 168 5.51 -2.33 -26.78
N MET A 169 6.23 -3.40 -27.10
CA MET A 169 6.60 -4.49 -26.20
C MET A 169 7.97 -4.23 -25.54
N PRO A 170 8.27 -4.84 -24.37
CA PRO A 170 7.52 -5.90 -23.70
C PRO A 170 6.36 -5.42 -22.82
N LEU A 171 5.40 -6.32 -22.63
CA LEU A 171 4.24 -6.14 -21.75
C LEU A 171 4.29 -7.15 -20.61
N LEU A 172 3.75 -6.78 -19.46
CA LEU A 172 3.51 -7.66 -18.31
C LEU A 172 2.02 -7.60 -17.95
N ASP A 173 1.31 -8.72 -18.05
CA ASP A 173 -0.09 -8.80 -17.59
C ASP A 173 -0.17 -8.68 -16.06
N VAL A 174 -1.19 -7.99 -15.53
CA VAL A 174 -1.37 -7.83 -14.08
C VAL A 174 -1.57 -9.16 -13.34
N GLU A 175 -2.12 -10.19 -13.99
CA GLU A 175 -2.22 -11.51 -13.35
C GLU A 175 -0.83 -12.17 -13.23
N ALA A 176 0.08 -11.91 -14.16
CA ALA A 176 1.47 -12.32 -14.06
C ALA A 176 2.20 -11.51 -12.97
N LEU A 177 1.98 -10.19 -12.89
CA LEU A 177 2.51 -9.34 -11.81
C LEU A 177 2.14 -9.91 -10.44
N LYS A 178 0.85 -10.24 -10.21
CA LYS A 178 0.35 -10.84 -8.96
C LYS A 178 0.94 -12.22 -8.67
N THR A 179 1.32 -12.97 -9.70
CA THR A 179 1.87 -14.33 -9.55
C THR A 179 3.35 -14.29 -9.21
N TYR A 180 4.11 -13.40 -9.85
CA TYR A 180 5.57 -13.40 -9.83
C TYR A 180 6.18 -12.33 -8.94
N TYR A 181 5.37 -11.43 -8.37
CA TYR A 181 5.82 -10.36 -7.49
C TYR A 181 4.98 -10.31 -6.21
N ARG A 182 5.58 -9.76 -5.16
CA ARG A 182 4.95 -9.48 -3.86
C ARG A 182 4.85 -7.98 -3.67
N GLU A 183 3.68 -7.53 -3.24
CA GLU A 183 3.45 -6.15 -2.78
C GLU A 183 4.28 -5.90 -1.50
N ARG A 184 5.05 -4.82 -1.49
CA ARG A 184 5.91 -4.42 -0.36
C ARG A 184 5.78 -2.92 -0.11
N PRO A 185 5.25 -2.49 1.05
CA PRO A 185 5.37 -1.10 1.47
C PRO A 185 6.81 -0.80 1.89
N VAL A 186 7.43 0.20 1.26
CA VAL A 186 8.68 0.79 1.70
C VAL A 186 8.35 2.11 2.37
N TYR A 187 8.78 2.27 3.62
CA TYR A 187 8.37 3.42 4.42
C TYR A 187 9.37 4.56 4.27
N PHE A 188 8.87 5.78 4.27
CA PHE A 188 9.67 7.00 4.27
C PHE A 188 9.09 8.00 5.28
N TRP A 189 9.94 8.73 5.98
CA TRP A 189 9.46 9.82 6.84
C TRP A 189 8.83 10.93 6.00
N ASN A 190 7.73 11.52 6.47
CA ASN A 190 7.25 12.78 5.92
C ASN A 190 8.28 13.90 6.17
N LYS A 191 8.14 15.02 5.45
CA LYS A 191 9.06 16.17 5.55
C LYS A 191 9.19 16.73 6.98
N GLU A 192 8.15 16.60 7.80
CA GLU A 192 8.14 17.05 9.20
C GLU A 192 8.65 16.00 10.19
N LYS A 193 9.01 14.78 9.73
CA LYS A 193 9.48 13.65 10.56
C LYS A 193 8.49 13.25 11.67
N THR A 194 7.20 13.43 11.43
CA THR A 194 6.12 13.14 12.36
C THR A 194 5.33 11.87 12.01
N ALA A 195 5.45 11.39 10.78
CA ALA A 195 4.78 10.19 10.29
C ALA A 195 5.65 9.44 9.28
N MET A 196 5.46 8.13 9.17
CA MET A 196 5.97 7.36 8.04
C MET A 196 4.88 7.16 7.01
N VAL A 197 5.25 7.36 5.74
CA VAL A 197 4.40 7.27 4.57
C VAL A 197 4.83 6.03 3.78
N PRO A 198 3.94 5.04 3.59
CA PRO A 198 4.27 3.85 2.83
C PRO A 198 4.21 4.13 1.32
N ASP A 199 5.25 3.68 0.63
CA ASP A 199 5.42 3.70 -0.82
C ASP A 199 5.36 2.26 -1.35
N LEU A 200 4.40 1.95 -2.22
CA LEU A 200 4.17 0.58 -2.68
C LEU A 200 5.20 0.17 -3.73
N ARG A 201 5.88 -0.96 -3.50
CA ARG A 201 6.84 -1.60 -4.40
C ARG A 201 6.45 -3.05 -4.72
N TRP A 202 6.92 -3.54 -5.85
CA TRP A 202 6.77 -4.91 -6.32
C TRP A 202 8.11 -5.64 -6.26
N LEU A 203 8.24 -6.54 -5.29
CA LEU A 203 9.44 -7.35 -5.12
C LEU A 203 9.25 -8.70 -5.82
N PRO A 204 10.12 -9.12 -6.75
CA PRO A 204 10.02 -10.44 -7.36
C PRO A 204 9.97 -11.55 -6.31
N SER A 205 9.08 -12.51 -6.52
CA SER A 205 8.87 -13.64 -5.61
C SER A 205 10.07 -14.60 -5.58
N GLU A 206 10.87 -14.61 -6.64
CA GLU A 206 12.09 -15.42 -6.76
C GLU A 206 13.29 -14.90 -5.97
N VAL A 207 13.24 -13.64 -5.52
CA VAL A 207 14.25 -13.11 -4.60
C VAL A 207 14.27 -13.99 -3.35
N GLY A 208 15.37 -14.73 -3.19
CA GLY A 208 15.59 -15.62 -2.07
C GLY A 208 15.48 -14.88 -0.74
N THR A 209 14.96 -15.54 0.29
CA THR A 209 14.68 -14.92 1.60
C THR A 209 15.91 -14.19 2.17
N SER A 210 17.10 -14.76 2.06
CA SER A 210 18.35 -14.13 2.51
C SER A 210 18.70 -12.81 1.79
N ARG A 211 18.22 -12.59 0.56
CA ARG A 211 18.43 -11.37 -0.23
C ARG A 211 17.36 -10.31 -0.01
N VAL A 212 16.17 -10.69 0.46
CA VAL A 212 15.04 -9.76 0.65
C VAL A 212 15.42 -8.51 1.44
N PRO A 213 16.14 -8.58 2.59
CA PRO A 213 16.53 -7.37 3.32
C PRO A 213 17.41 -6.44 2.48
N THR A 214 18.35 -7.01 1.72
CA THR A 214 19.21 -6.22 0.83
C THR A 214 18.41 -5.49 -0.24
N GLU A 215 17.45 -6.16 -0.91
CA GLU A 215 16.65 -5.52 -1.95
C GLU A 215 15.73 -4.42 -1.39
N LEU A 216 15.14 -4.64 -0.20
CA LEU A 216 14.34 -3.60 0.47
C LEU A 216 15.18 -2.38 0.88
N LEU A 217 16.40 -2.58 1.37
CA LEU A 217 17.29 -1.47 1.71
C LEU A 217 17.80 -0.72 0.47
N LYS A 218 17.94 -1.40 -0.68
CA LYS A 218 18.18 -0.71 -1.95
C LYS A 218 16.99 0.17 -2.36
N MET A 219 15.75 -0.29 -2.16
CA MET A 219 14.55 0.54 -2.41
C MET A 219 14.52 1.76 -1.47
N ILE A 220 14.90 1.61 -0.20
CA ILE A 220 15.07 2.74 0.73
C ILE A 220 16.13 3.72 0.18
N ALA A 221 17.28 3.20 -0.27
CA ALA A 221 18.37 4.02 -0.81
C ALA A 221 17.99 4.76 -2.10
N ALA A 222 17.14 4.17 -2.95
CA ALA A 222 16.61 4.79 -4.16
C ALA A 222 15.70 5.99 -3.84
N GLY A 223 15.02 5.95 -2.69
CA GLY A 223 14.16 7.03 -2.20
C GLY A 223 12.69 6.87 -2.58
N PRO A 224 11.84 7.80 -2.10
CA PRO A 224 10.41 7.78 -2.38
C PRO A 224 10.12 8.08 -3.86
N SER A 225 9.07 7.48 -4.40
CA SER A 225 8.64 7.65 -5.80
C SER A 225 7.37 8.49 -5.90
N ALA A 226 6.20 7.85 -5.95
CA ALA A 226 4.90 8.52 -6.09
C ALA A 226 4.58 9.50 -4.94
N ILE A 227 5.34 9.44 -3.85
CA ILE A 227 5.20 10.29 -2.66
C ILE A 227 6.40 11.23 -2.43
N ALA A 228 7.30 11.39 -3.41
CA ALA A 228 8.52 12.20 -3.25
C ALA A 228 8.26 13.66 -2.82
N ASP A 229 7.10 14.21 -3.17
CA ASP A 229 6.71 15.57 -2.77
C ASP A 229 6.35 15.71 -1.28
N VAL A 230 6.07 14.61 -0.58
CA VAL A 230 5.62 14.62 0.82
C VAL A 230 6.54 13.83 1.75
N ALA A 231 7.40 12.99 1.18
CA ALA A 231 8.33 12.13 1.90
C ALA A 231 9.79 12.53 1.71
N MET A 232 10.64 12.14 2.66
CA MET A 232 12.07 12.38 2.65
C MET A 232 12.83 11.14 2.15
N ALA A 233 13.73 11.35 1.20
CA ALA A 233 14.75 10.35 0.87
C ALA A 233 15.77 10.20 2.00
N VAL A 234 16.58 9.12 1.95
CA VAL A 234 17.71 8.96 2.86
C VAL A 234 18.63 10.18 2.74
N PRO A 235 18.96 10.86 3.85
CA PRO A 235 19.76 12.08 3.81
C PRO A 235 21.16 11.88 3.21
N GLY A 236 21.66 12.96 2.60
CA GLY A 236 23.10 13.14 2.38
C GLY A 236 23.74 12.28 1.29
N SER A 237 22.99 11.70 0.35
CA SER A 237 23.52 10.77 -0.66
C SER A 237 24.09 9.47 -0.08
N SER A 238 23.65 9.12 1.13
CA SER A 238 24.01 7.87 1.80
C SER A 238 23.68 6.65 0.94
N LYS A 239 24.61 5.70 0.86
CA LYS A 239 24.46 4.47 0.09
C LYS A 239 24.59 3.26 0.99
N LEU A 240 23.82 2.23 0.68
CA LEU A 240 24.01 0.91 1.27
C LEU A 240 25.38 0.36 0.85
N LEU A 241 26.15 -0.12 1.82
CA LEU A 241 27.48 -0.70 1.65
C LEU A 241 27.41 -2.21 1.85
N GLY A 242 27.44 -2.95 0.75
CA GLY A 242 27.34 -4.42 0.77
C GLY A 242 25.93 -4.94 1.00
N ASN A 243 25.82 -6.23 1.30
CA ASN A 243 24.54 -6.90 1.54
C ASN A 243 24.10 -6.73 2.99
N ALA A 244 22.80 -6.53 3.17
CA ALA A 244 22.14 -6.62 4.46
C ALA A 244 21.61 -8.05 4.65
N LEU A 245 21.99 -8.64 5.77
CA LEU A 245 21.68 -10.03 6.11
C LEU A 245 21.02 -10.06 7.48
N ILE A 246 20.07 -10.98 7.64
CA ILE A 246 19.52 -11.35 8.94
C ILE A 246 20.20 -12.65 9.34
N ASP A 247 20.94 -12.58 10.44
CA ASP A 247 21.60 -13.72 11.07
C ASP A 247 21.21 -13.73 12.54
N ASP A 248 20.76 -14.88 13.05
CA ASP A 248 20.27 -15.03 14.43
C ASP A 248 19.29 -13.91 14.85
N GLU A 249 18.31 -13.61 13.99
CA GLU A 249 17.30 -12.55 14.17
C GLU A 249 17.87 -11.11 14.24
N VAL A 250 19.15 -10.93 13.92
CA VAL A 250 19.82 -9.62 13.86
C VAL A 250 20.00 -9.17 12.41
N LEU A 251 19.31 -8.10 12.01
CA LEU A 251 19.59 -7.42 10.75
C LEU A 251 20.80 -6.50 10.91
N THR A 252 21.89 -6.81 10.22
CA THR A 252 23.04 -5.90 10.11
C THR A 252 22.96 -5.13 8.79
N MET A 253 23.04 -3.81 8.88
CA MET A 253 23.08 -2.90 7.74
C MET A 253 24.29 -1.97 7.83
N ASN A 254 24.89 -1.64 6.69
CA ASN A 254 26.05 -0.77 6.63
C ASN A 254 25.81 0.33 5.61
N TRP A 255 25.99 1.59 6.01
CA TRP A 255 25.74 2.76 5.18
C TRP A 255 26.98 3.67 5.09
N SER A 256 27.06 4.50 4.06
CA SER A 256 28.15 5.49 3.94
C SER A 256 27.98 6.69 4.89
N SER A 257 29.07 7.46 5.08
CA SER A 257 29.25 8.51 6.12
C SER A 257 28.28 9.68 6.12
N ASP A 258 27.33 9.80 5.20
CA ASP A 258 26.39 10.92 5.22
C ASP A 258 25.08 10.59 5.96
N ALA A 259 24.91 9.33 6.41
CA ALA A 259 23.79 8.88 7.23
C ALA A 259 23.95 9.24 8.72
N THR A 260 24.86 10.17 9.06
CA THR A 260 25.64 10.11 10.31
C THR A 260 25.37 11.18 11.36
N LYS A 261 24.52 12.17 11.10
CA LYS A 261 24.09 13.05 12.20
C LYS A 261 23.21 12.22 13.15
N ASP A 262 23.49 12.24 14.46
CA ASP A 262 22.84 11.39 15.47
C ASP A 262 21.32 11.33 15.33
N ASP A 263 20.67 12.48 15.07
CA ASP A 263 19.22 12.59 14.85
C ASP A 263 18.66 11.81 13.64
N TYR A 264 19.50 11.41 12.69
CA TYR A 264 19.11 10.67 11.48
C TYR A 264 19.37 9.17 11.56
N GLN A 265 20.27 8.73 12.44
CA GLN A 265 20.57 7.30 12.62
C GLN A 265 19.32 6.56 13.11
N GLU A 266 18.63 7.13 14.12
CA GLU A 266 17.39 6.57 14.65
C GLU A 266 16.26 6.62 13.61
N LEU A 267 16.15 7.69 12.82
CA LEU A 267 15.13 7.79 11.77
C LEU A 267 15.33 6.72 10.69
N LEU A 268 16.58 6.51 10.25
CA LEU A 268 16.92 5.46 9.29
C LEU A 268 16.64 4.07 9.88
N ALA A 269 17.02 3.83 11.13
CA ALA A 269 16.77 2.57 11.82
C ALA A 269 15.26 2.27 11.92
N LYS A 270 14.43 3.24 12.30
CA LYS A 270 12.97 3.10 12.30
C LYS A 270 12.41 2.86 10.91
N GLN A 271 12.88 3.60 9.92
CA GLN A 271 12.45 3.45 8.54
C GLN A 271 12.74 2.03 8.01
N VAL A 272 13.93 1.51 8.31
CA VAL A 272 14.31 0.13 8.00
C VAL A 272 13.44 -0.86 8.76
N ALA A 273 13.28 -0.70 10.08
CA ALA A 273 12.45 -1.58 10.92
C ALA A 273 11.04 -1.72 10.35
N TRP A 274 10.37 -0.61 10.01
CA TRP A 274 9.04 -0.63 9.41
C TRP A 274 9.01 -1.27 8.02
N THR A 275 10.04 -1.05 7.20
CA THR A 275 10.11 -1.62 5.84
C THR A 275 10.35 -3.14 5.84
N VAL A 276 11.16 -3.65 6.76
CA VAL A 276 11.42 -5.10 6.86
C VAL A 276 10.34 -5.83 7.65
N ARG A 277 9.55 -5.10 8.45
CA ARG A 277 8.38 -5.63 9.17
C ARG A 277 7.34 -6.16 8.18
N GLY A 278 6.78 -7.34 8.47
CA GLY A 278 5.80 -8.00 7.59
C GLY A 278 6.40 -8.75 6.40
N THR A 279 7.72 -8.92 6.40
CA THR A 279 8.34 -10.06 5.73
C THR A 279 8.32 -11.28 6.67
N ASP A 280 8.55 -12.48 6.14
CA ASP A 280 8.83 -13.69 6.95
C ASP A 280 10.17 -13.58 7.73
N LEU A 281 10.76 -12.38 7.78
CA LEU A 281 12.12 -12.07 8.21
C LEU A 281 12.12 -10.80 9.08
N THR A 282 11.12 -10.63 9.95
CA THR A 282 11.15 -9.49 10.88
C THR A 282 12.28 -9.74 11.89
N PRO A 283 13.33 -8.91 11.94
CA PRO A 283 14.42 -9.10 12.88
C PRO A 283 14.01 -8.65 14.28
N ASP A 284 14.59 -9.25 15.31
CA ASP A 284 14.47 -8.81 16.70
C ASP A 284 15.40 -7.63 16.98
N LYS A 285 16.55 -7.60 16.30
CA LYS A 285 17.56 -6.55 16.49
C LYS A 285 18.05 -5.95 15.18
N LEU A 286 18.44 -4.67 15.25
CA LEU A 286 19.07 -3.94 14.16
C LEU A 286 20.44 -3.42 14.58
N ILE A 287 21.47 -3.77 13.80
CA ILE A 287 22.81 -3.20 13.94
C ILE A 287 23.05 -2.22 12.78
N LEU A 288 23.19 -0.95 13.12
CA LEU A 288 23.59 0.09 12.17
C LEU A 288 25.11 0.24 12.17
N LYS A 289 25.70 -0.01 11.00
CA LYS A 289 27.11 0.30 10.71
C LYS A 289 27.21 1.51 9.79
N ILE A 290 28.22 2.33 10.02
CA ILE A 290 28.63 3.41 9.13
C ILE A 290 30.08 3.16 8.72
N ASN A 291 30.34 3.08 7.41
CA ASN A 291 31.66 2.76 6.88
C ASN A 291 32.29 1.53 7.57
N GLY A 292 31.47 0.52 7.89
CA GLY A 292 31.89 -0.72 8.55
C GLY A 292 32.00 -0.66 10.08
N GLN A 293 31.91 0.51 10.71
CA GLN A 293 31.92 0.65 12.17
C GLN A 293 30.51 0.59 12.74
N ILE A 294 30.29 -0.21 13.78
CA ILE A 294 29.02 -0.22 14.52
C ILE A 294 28.87 1.14 15.20
N VAL A 295 27.77 1.84 14.89
CA VAL A 295 27.44 3.13 15.51
C VAL A 295 26.25 3.03 16.43
N SER A 296 25.33 2.09 16.20
CA SER A 296 24.14 1.89 17.02
C SER A 296 23.61 0.47 16.91
N GLU A 297 22.95 0.03 17.96
CA GLU A 297 22.21 -1.22 18.05
C GLU A 297 20.81 -0.91 18.63
N TYR A 298 19.78 -1.54 18.09
CA TYR A 298 18.40 -1.30 18.48
C TYR A 298 17.67 -2.63 18.65
N ASP A 299 16.84 -2.72 19.68
CA ASP A 299 15.76 -3.70 19.77
C ASP A 299 14.58 -3.22 18.91
N VAL A 300 14.14 -4.06 17.96
CA VAL A 300 13.21 -3.62 16.91
C VAL A 300 11.85 -3.27 17.50
N GLU A 301 11.29 -4.14 18.33
CA GLU A 301 9.97 -3.88 18.90
C GLU A 301 10.06 -2.77 19.97
N SER A 302 10.94 -2.93 20.97
CA SER A 302 10.97 -2.02 22.14
C SER A 302 11.61 -0.65 21.88
N ASP A 303 12.63 -0.54 21.01
CA ASP A 303 13.29 0.76 20.75
C ASP A 303 12.68 1.51 19.55
N LEU A 304 12.09 0.81 18.56
CA LEU A 304 11.75 1.41 17.27
C LEU A 304 10.25 1.41 16.93
N LEU A 305 9.51 0.34 17.27
CA LEU A 305 8.13 0.13 16.79
C LEU A 305 7.02 0.50 17.78
N GLU A 306 7.33 0.68 19.07
CA GLU A 306 6.34 1.08 20.11
C GLU A 306 5.61 2.40 19.82
N LYS A 307 6.03 3.16 18.80
CA LYS A 307 5.33 4.33 18.26
C LYS A 307 4.88 4.03 16.83
N THR A 308 3.61 3.68 16.65
CA THR A 308 3.04 3.42 15.32
C THR A 308 3.27 4.61 14.37
N SER A 309 3.54 4.31 13.09
CA SER A 309 3.73 5.30 12.02
C SER A 309 2.62 6.34 11.92
N TYR A 310 1.39 5.95 12.30
CA TYR A 310 0.17 6.76 12.39
C TYR A 310 -0.68 6.28 13.60
N PRO A 311 -1.54 7.13 14.19
CA PRO A 311 -2.27 6.78 15.41
C PRO A 311 -3.37 5.78 15.06
N ILE A 312 -3.22 4.55 15.52
CA ILE A 312 -4.21 3.50 15.36
C ILE A 312 -4.80 3.32 16.74
N GLY A 313 -6.02 3.83 16.94
CA GLY A 313 -6.71 3.70 18.22
C GLY A 313 -6.74 2.23 18.64
N ALA A 314 -6.34 1.94 19.88
CA ALA A 314 -6.40 0.58 20.42
C ALA A 314 -7.86 0.07 20.39
N GLU A 315 -8.81 0.99 20.60
CA GLU A 315 -10.25 0.78 20.54
C GLU A 315 -10.86 1.55 19.36
N VAL A 316 -11.54 0.81 18.50
CA VAL A 316 -12.21 1.34 17.31
C VAL A 316 -13.63 0.86 17.37
N HIS A 317 -14.57 1.79 17.23
CA HIS A 317 -15.98 1.48 17.32
C HIS A 317 -16.70 1.91 16.04
N PRO A 318 -17.53 1.03 15.44
CA PRO A 318 -18.38 1.37 14.32
C PRO A 318 -19.64 2.09 14.80
N TYR A 319 -20.09 3.07 14.02
CA TYR A 319 -21.31 3.85 14.27
C TYR A 319 -22.13 3.98 13.00
N ALA A 320 -23.41 4.30 13.16
CA ALA A 320 -24.29 4.73 12.09
C ALA A 320 -25.19 5.87 12.58
N ILE A 321 -25.89 6.51 11.64
CA ILE A 321 -26.89 7.52 11.94
C ILE A 321 -28.28 6.88 11.89
N LEU A 322 -29.00 6.91 13.02
CA LEU A 322 -30.41 6.50 13.13
C LEU A 322 -31.24 7.69 13.62
N ASP A 323 -32.38 7.94 12.98
CA ASP A 323 -33.30 9.04 13.37
C ASP A 323 -32.59 10.42 13.52
N GLY A 324 -31.57 10.65 12.67
CA GLY A 324 -30.78 11.88 12.67
C GLY A 324 -29.78 12.00 13.83
N LYS A 325 -29.41 10.89 14.48
CA LYS A 325 -28.49 10.85 15.62
C LYS A 325 -27.42 9.77 15.44
N VAL A 326 -26.24 9.98 16.00
CA VAL A 326 -25.15 9.00 16.00
C VAL A 326 -25.46 7.89 17.00
N ARG A 327 -25.31 6.63 16.58
CA ARG A 327 -25.51 5.44 17.41
C ARG A 327 -24.38 4.45 17.20
N ALA A 328 -23.84 3.93 18.30
CA ALA A 328 -22.86 2.86 18.27
C ALA A 328 -23.47 1.56 17.73
N ILE A 329 -22.74 0.88 16.85
CA ILE A 329 -23.12 -0.44 16.37
C ILE A 329 -22.57 -1.47 17.37
N GLY A 330 -23.48 -2.24 17.97
CA GLY A 330 -23.14 -3.33 18.88
C GLY A 330 -23.05 -4.67 18.16
N SER A 331 -24.08 -5.06 17.40
CA SER A 331 -24.05 -6.34 16.66
C SER A 331 -23.98 -6.10 15.15
N PRO A 332 -23.11 -6.80 14.37
CA PRO A 332 -22.20 -7.87 14.78
C PRO A 332 -20.80 -7.35 15.22
N ALA A 333 -20.67 -6.07 15.56
CA ALA A 333 -19.39 -5.43 15.88
C ALA A 333 -18.71 -5.89 17.18
N GLY A 334 -19.49 -6.29 18.20
CA GLY A 334 -19.04 -6.57 19.56
C GLY A 334 -19.52 -5.52 20.57
N THR A 335 -18.61 -5.07 21.42
CA THR A 335 -18.93 -4.07 22.46
C THR A 335 -19.20 -2.71 21.81
N PRO A 336 -20.35 -2.07 22.06
CA PRO A 336 -20.65 -0.73 21.56
C PRO A 336 -19.71 0.31 22.17
N GLY A 337 -19.24 1.25 21.34
CA GLY A 337 -18.45 2.38 21.82
C GLY A 337 -19.30 3.45 22.53
N PRO A 338 -18.66 4.40 23.22
CA PRO A 338 -19.34 5.52 23.87
C PRO A 338 -19.91 6.52 22.85
N ASP A 339 -21.01 7.18 23.19
CA ASP A 339 -21.63 8.19 22.31
C ASP A 339 -20.67 9.38 22.07
N PRO A 340 -20.26 9.66 20.82
CA PRO A 340 -19.29 10.72 20.52
C PRO A 340 -19.93 12.12 20.48
N LEU A 341 -21.27 12.18 20.35
CA LEU A 341 -22.05 13.42 20.30
C LEU A 341 -23.15 13.42 21.37
N THR A 342 -23.49 14.60 21.87
CA THR A 342 -24.62 14.78 22.80
C THR A 342 -25.37 16.09 22.53
N GLY A 343 -26.55 16.25 23.14
CA GLY A 343 -27.29 17.52 23.14
C GLY A 343 -27.70 18.00 21.75
N ALA A 344 -27.38 19.26 21.42
CA ALA A 344 -27.73 19.88 20.14
C ALA A 344 -26.82 19.43 18.98
N ALA A 345 -25.63 18.88 19.28
CA ALA A 345 -24.72 18.35 18.28
C ALA A 345 -25.20 17.00 17.72
N ASP A 346 -25.98 16.23 18.50
CA ASP A 346 -26.52 14.91 18.12
C ASP A 346 -27.96 14.99 17.60
N GLN A 347 -28.24 15.89 16.65
CA GLN A 347 -29.59 16.08 16.11
C GLN A 347 -29.57 16.42 14.62
N ASN A 348 -30.57 15.90 13.88
CA ASN A 348 -30.82 16.17 12.47
C ASN A 348 -29.62 15.87 11.56
N LEU A 349 -28.87 14.80 11.84
CA LEU A 349 -27.63 14.45 11.15
C LEU A 349 -27.86 13.68 9.85
N ARG A 350 -27.16 14.08 8.79
CA ARG A 350 -26.98 13.36 7.52
C ARG A 350 -25.66 12.60 7.49
N TRP A 351 -24.57 13.25 7.88
CA TRP A 351 -23.23 12.67 7.96
C TRP A 351 -22.52 13.14 9.22
N ALA A 352 -21.57 12.34 9.68
CA ALA A 352 -20.67 12.67 10.77
C ALA A 352 -19.27 12.09 10.51
N ALA A 353 -18.25 12.81 10.93
CA ALA A 353 -16.86 12.38 10.89
C ALA A 353 -16.10 12.93 12.09
N PHE A 354 -15.14 12.17 12.59
CA PHE A 354 -14.43 12.46 13.83
C PHE A 354 -12.92 12.37 13.63
N ASP A 355 -12.20 13.20 14.38
CA ASP A 355 -10.74 13.11 14.55
C ASP A 355 -10.41 13.11 16.03
N ARG A 356 -9.34 12.41 16.38
CA ARG A 356 -8.87 12.34 17.75
C ARG A 356 -7.41 12.81 17.80
N SER A 357 -7.17 13.85 18.59
CA SER A 357 -5.85 14.40 18.85
C SER A 357 -5.55 14.31 20.35
N GLY A 358 -4.79 13.28 20.74
CA GLY A 358 -4.66 12.91 22.15
C GLY A 358 -6.02 12.41 22.67
N ASP A 359 -6.50 12.97 23.77
CA ASP A 359 -7.82 12.63 24.31
C ASP A 359 -8.96 13.52 23.78
N ALA A 360 -8.62 14.60 23.06
CA ALA A 360 -9.61 15.54 22.52
C ALA A 360 -10.27 14.97 21.26
N LEU A 361 -11.60 15.12 21.18
CA LEU A 361 -12.41 14.70 20.04
C LEU A 361 -12.88 15.92 19.24
N ALA A 362 -12.58 15.95 17.95
CA ALA A 362 -13.16 16.89 17.00
C ALA A 362 -14.26 16.20 16.20
N ALA A 363 -15.34 16.92 15.93
CA ALA A 363 -16.49 16.44 15.16
C ALA A 363 -16.77 17.36 13.98
N ALA A 364 -17.06 16.76 12.84
CA ALA A 364 -17.63 17.41 11.66
C ALA A 364 -18.97 16.74 11.36
N THR A 365 -20.05 17.51 11.36
CA THR A 365 -21.40 17.02 11.13
C THR A 365 -22.07 17.77 9.99
N VAL A 366 -22.94 17.09 9.25
CA VAL A 366 -23.73 17.70 8.18
C VAL A 366 -25.19 17.46 8.49
N ALA A 367 -26.01 18.52 8.47
CA ALA A 367 -27.44 18.42 8.75
C ALA A 367 -28.25 17.82 7.58
N ARG A 368 -29.41 17.22 7.84
CA ARG A 368 -30.36 16.76 6.80
C ARG A 368 -31.22 17.89 6.20
N ASP A 369 -31.11 19.11 6.71
CA ASP A 369 -31.89 20.25 6.21
C ASP A 369 -31.52 20.62 4.76
N ASP A 370 -32.39 21.40 4.09
CA ASP A 370 -32.22 21.81 2.68
C ASP A 370 -30.91 22.56 2.41
N LYS A 371 -30.26 23.07 3.46
CA LYS A 371 -28.98 23.77 3.33
C LYS A 371 -27.78 22.85 3.51
N ALA A 372 -27.95 21.62 4.01
CA ALA A 372 -26.90 20.62 4.26
C ALA A 372 -25.63 21.25 4.82
N LEU A 373 -25.76 22.14 5.81
CA LEU A 373 -24.64 22.93 6.29
C LEU A 373 -23.66 22.07 7.08
N LEU A 374 -22.37 22.20 6.76
CA LEU A 374 -21.29 21.67 7.57
C LEU A 374 -21.26 22.40 8.93
N ARG A 375 -21.14 21.63 10.01
CA ARG A 375 -20.96 22.12 11.38
C ARG A 375 -19.77 21.41 12.00
N VAL A 376 -19.04 22.11 12.87
CA VAL A 376 -17.83 21.58 13.51
C VAL A 376 -17.81 21.89 15.00
N GLY A 377 -17.18 21.03 15.77
CA GLY A 377 -16.99 21.24 17.20
C GLY A 377 -15.81 20.44 17.72
N THR A 378 -15.34 20.80 18.90
CA THR A 378 -14.30 20.07 19.62
C THR A 378 -14.64 20.03 21.09
N THR A 379 -14.08 19.05 21.79
CA THR A 379 -14.25 18.88 23.23
C THR A 379 -12.89 18.77 23.94
N ALA A 380 -12.93 18.94 25.26
CA ALA A 380 -11.85 18.54 26.13
C ALA A 380 -11.69 17.01 26.14
N PRO A 381 -10.49 16.52 26.48
CA PRO A 381 -10.20 15.11 26.78
C PRO A 381 -11.34 14.30 27.39
N GLY A 382 -11.69 13.17 26.78
CA GLY A 382 -12.60 12.17 27.35
C GLY A 382 -14.08 12.56 27.43
N SER A 383 -14.50 13.62 26.75
CA SER A 383 -15.90 14.08 26.72
C SER A 383 -16.50 13.97 25.31
N ALA A 384 -17.82 13.86 25.22
CA ALA A 384 -18.56 13.91 23.95
C ALA A 384 -18.72 15.36 23.46
N VAL A 385 -18.77 15.57 22.14
CA VAL A 385 -19.01 16.90 21.58
C VAL A 385 -20.50 17.26 21.75
N SER A 386 -20.78 18.34 22.49
CA SER A 386 -22.15 18.79 22.79
C SER A 386 -22.57 20.04 22.02
N THR A 387 -21.59 20.79 21.50
CA THR A 387 -21.80 22.07 20.79
C THR A 387 -21.06 22.04 19.46
N VAL A 388 -21.73 22.50 18.40
CA VAL A 388 -21.16 22.64 17.06
C VAL A 388 -21.49 24.01 16.48
N VAL A 389 -20.60 24.55 15.65
CA VAL A 389 -20.76 25.83 14.95
C VAL A 389 -20.85 25.61 13.45
N ALA A 390 -21.70 26.38 12.77
CA ALA A 390 -21.86 26.27 11.33
C ALA A 390 -20.64 26.84 10.57
N VAL A 391 -20.09 26.06 9.65
CA VAL A 391 -19.05 26.48 8.71
C VAL A 391 -19.74 27.18 7.55
N GLN A 392 -19.78 28.51 7.61
CA GLN A 392 -20.53 29.32 6.64
C GLN A 392 -20.16 28.97 5.19
N GLY A 393 -21.12 28.95 4.27
CA GLY A 393 -20.86 28.76 2.84
C GLY A 393 -20.26 27.40 2.43
N ILE A 394 -20.24 26.39 3.32
CA ILE A 394 -19.87 25.02 2.99
C ILE A 394 -21.10 24.13 3.04
N GLN A 395 -21.44 23.55 1.88
CA GLN A 395 -22.54 22.61 1.70
C GLN A 395 -21.95 21.34 1.07
N PRO A 396 -21.59 20.33 1.89
CA PRO A 396 -20.95 19.13 1.39
C PRO A 396 -21.89 18.32 0.49
N THR A 397 -21.35 17.76 -0.59
CA THR A 397 -22.03 16.79 -1.47
C THR A 397 -21.71 15.35 -1.11
N SER A 398 -20.71 15.14 -0.24
CA SER A 398 -20.31 13.86 0.34
C SER A 398 -20.07 14.00 1.85
N ALA A 399 -19.91 12.87 2.55
CA ALA A 399 -19.46 12.90 3.93
C ALA A 399 -18.11 13.65 4.05
N PRO A 400 -17.94 14.53 5.06
CA PRO A 400 -16.65 15.15 5.34
C PRO A 400 -15.68 14.10 5.89
N VAL A 401 -14.38 14.36 5.76
CA VAL A 401 -13.32 13.50 6.32
C VAL A 401 -12.32 14.35 7.09
N TRP A 402 -11.61 13.75 8.03
CA TRP A 402 -10.52 14.43 8.75
C TRP A 402 -9.18 13.97 8.23
N LEU A 403 -8.25 14.91 8.02
CA LEU A 403 -6.88 14.59 7.66
C LEU A 403 -6.10 14.30 8.95
N PRO A 404 -5.66 13.03 9.19
CA PRO A 404 -5.06 12.64 10.45
C PRO A 404 -3.89 13.54 10.87
N ARG A 405 -3.77 13.80 12.18
CA ARG A 405 -2.68 14.59 12.81
C ARG A 405 -2.59 16.07 12.41
N SER A 406 -3.49 16.56 11.56
CA SER A 406 -3.45 17.94 11.08
C SER A 406 -4.39 18.88 11.86
N GLY A 407 -5.43 18.32 12.52
CA GLY A 407 -6.55 19.11 13.06
C GLY A 407 -7.40 19.78 11.97
N LEU A 408 -7.23 19.38 10.71
CA LEU A 408 -7.95 19.89 9.55
C LEU A 408 -8.84 18.78 8.96
N GLY A 409 -10.04 19.17 8.56
CA GLY A 409 -10.96 18.32 7.80
C GLY A 409 -11.11 18.78 6.36
N LEU A 410 -11.63 17.89 5.52
CA LEU A 410 -11.88 18.08 4.10
C LEU A 410 -13.37 17.86 3.79
N ALA A 411 -13.92 18.72 2.94
CA ALA A 411 -15.30 18.60 2.46
C ALA A 411 -15.36 18.84 0.94
N VAL A 412 -15.97 17.90 0.22
CA VAL A 412 -16.28 18.06 -1.21
C VAL A 412 -17.60 18.81 -1.33
N THR A 413 -17.64 19.83 -2.19
CA THR A 413 -18.83 20.62 -2.51
C THR A 413 -19.00 20.71 -4.02
N ASP A 414 -20.14 21.22 -4.49
CA ASP A 414 -20.33 21.53 -5.92
C ASP A 414 -19.28 22.49 -6.50
N SER A 415 -18.65 23.30 -5.64
CA SER A 415 -17.63 24.29 -6.03
C SER A 415 -16.19 23.76 -5.98
N GLY A 416 -15.98 22.51 -5.54
CA GLY A 416 -14.66 21.89 -5.36
C GLY A 416 -14.38 21.48 -3.91
N LEU A 417 -13.10 21.22 -3.62
CA LEU A 417 -12.62 20.76 -2.32
C LEU A 417 -12.32 21.92 -1.38
N TRP A 418 -12.74 21.78 -0.12
CA TRP A 418 -12.47 22.75 0.94
C TRP A 418 -11.81 22.07 2.13
N GLN A 419 -10.84 22.75 2.74
CA GLN A 419 -10.39 22.43 4.10
C GLN A 419 -11.18 23.24 5.13
N PHE A 420 -11.34 22.67 6.32
CA PHE A 420 -11.89 23.33 7.50
C PHE A 420 -11.12 22.92 8.77
N ASP A 421 -11.30 23.66 9.86
CA ASP A 421 -10.83 23.25 11.20
C ASP A 421 -12.01 23.12 12.18
N ALA A 422 -11.74 22.64 13.40
CA ALA A 422 -12.76 22.45 14.43
C ALA A 422 -13.39 23.77 14.96
N THR A 423 -12.86 24.93 14.58
CA THR A 423 -13.39 26.26 14.93
C THR A 423 -14.30 26.85 13.85
N GLY A 424 -14.34 26.20 12.68
CA GLY A 424 -15.14 26.62 11.52
C GLY A 424 -14.42 27.56 10.57
N LYS A 425 -13.10 27.75 10.74
CA LYS A 425 -12.27 28.37 9.71
C LYS A 425 -12.26 27.46 8.49
N ARG A 426 -12.26 28.05 7.30
CA ARG A 426 -12.27 27.30 6.04
C ARG A 426 -11.38 27.94 4.99
N ARG A 427 -10.95 27.14 4.03
CA ARG A 427 -10.21 27.58 2.85
C ARG A 427 -10.48 26.63 1.69
N LYS A 428 -10.65 27.17 0.48
CA LYS A 428 -10.76 26.36 -0.72
C LYS A 428 -9.38 25.81 -1.06
N ILE A 429 -9.30 24.50 -1.35
CA ILE A 429 -8.08 23.85 -1.81
C ILE A 429 -8.03 23.97 -3.32
N ASP A 430 -6.84 24.27 -3.85
CA ASP A 430 -6.60 24.17 -5.29
C ASP A 430 -6.46 22.68 -5.66
N SER A 431 -7.40 22.18 -6.45
CA SER A 431 -7.38 20.80 -6.93
C SER A 431 -6.49 20.61 -8.16
N GLY A 432 -5.89 21.70 -8.69
CA GLY A 432 -4.90 21.67 -9.76
C GLY A 432 -5.35 20.86 -10.97
N GLU A 433 -4.52 19.88 -11.33
CA GLU A 433 -4.64 19.06 -12.54
C GLU A 433 -5.66 17.92 -12.44
N ILE A 434 -6.33 17.70 -11.30
CA ILE A 434 -7.31 16.62 -11.14
C ILE A 434 -8.51 16.86 -12.09
N PRO A 435 -8.71 16.01 -13.13
CA PRO A 435 -9.75 16.25 -14.11
C PRO A 435 -11.17 15.98 -13.59
N GLY A 436 -12.10 16.87 -13.92
CA GLY A 436 -13.53 16.68 -13.70
C GLY A 436 -14.04 17.15 -12.33
N LYS A 437 -15.34 16.98 -12.10
CA LYS A 437 -16.00 17.37 -10.85
C LYS A 437 -15.66 16.36 -9.75
N LEU A 438 -15.18 16.85 -8.60
CA LEU A 438 -14.96 16.04 -7.40
C LEU A 438 -16.30 15.63 -6.79
N THR A 439 -16.41 14.36 -6.41
CA THR A 439 -17.63 13.80 -5.80
C THR A 439 -17.38 13.07 -4.49
N ALA A 440 -16.15 12.60 -4.24
CA ALA A 440 -15.76 11.99 -2.96
C ALA A 440 -14.27 12.19 -2.67
N VAL A 441 -13.90 12.11 -1.39
CA VAL A 441 -12.51 12.15 -0.92
C VAL A 441 -12.35 11.22 0.28
N ALA A 442 -11.20 10.55 0.37
CA ALA A 442 -10.80 9.74 1.51
C ALA A 442 -9.35 10.03 1.89
N THR A 443 -9.05 10.06 3.18
CA THR A 443 -7.73 10.37 3.73
C THR A 443 -7.01 9.10 4.14
N ALA A 444 -5.74 8.98 3.77
CA ALA A 444 -4.91 7.87 4.20
C ALA A 444 -4.60 7.96 5.70
N PRO A 445 -4.34 6.83 6.37
CA PRO A 445 -4.06 6.82 7.81
C PRO A 445 -2.83 7.64 8.21
N ASP A 446 -1.83 7.72 7.34
CA ASP A 446 -0.62 8.54 7.51
C ASP A 446 -0.85 10.07 7.41
N GLY A 447 -2.00 10.48 6.85
CA GLY A 447 -2.33 11.91 6.66
C GLY A 447 -1.52 12.62 5.58
N GLN A 448 -0.75 11.91 4.75
CA GLN A 448 0.06 12.47 3.66
C GLN A 448 -0.42 12.02 2.27
N ARG A 449 -1.50 11.24 2.20
CA ARG A 449 -2.07 10.73 0.94
C ARG A 449 -3.60 10.83 0.95
N LEU A 450 -4.19 11.12 -0.20
CA LEU A 450 -5.63 11.16 -0.44
C LEU A 450 -5.99 10.20 -1.57
N ALA A 451 -7.22 9.70 -1.50
CA ALA A 451 -7.94 9.16 -2.65
C ALA A 451 -9.07 10.14 -3.00
N VAL A 452 -9.12 10.60 -4.26
CA VAL A 452 -10.11 11.56 -4.73
C VAL A 452 -10.90 10.95 -5.87
N LEU A 453 -12.23 10.99 -5.80
CA LEU A 453 -13.10 10.59 -6.90
C LEU A 453 -13.51 11.84 -7.67
N ALA A 454 -13.10 11.92 -8.94
CA ALA A 454 -13.36 13.06 -9.82
C ALA A 454 -13.62 12.59 -11.25
N GLY A 455 -14.65 13.15 -11.90
CA GLY A 455 -14.95 12.84 -13.30
C GLY A 455 -15.20 11.35 -13.61
N GLY A 456 -15.64 10.57 -12.62
CA GLY A 456 -15.85 9.11 -12.76
C GLY A 456 -14.60 8.26 -12.60
N GLN A 457 -13.49 8.83 -12.15
CA GLN A 457 -12.23 8.13 -11.90
C GLN A 457 -11.72 8.38 -10.47
N VAL A 458 -11.01 7.40 -9.90
CA VAL A 458 -10.29 7.55 -8.64
C VAL A 458 -8.86 7.98 -8.92
N TYR A 459 -8.37 8.95 -8.14
CA TYR A 459 -7.01 9.46 -8.18
C TYR A 459 -6.33 9.25 -6.83
N PHE A 460 -5.10 8.73 -6.86
CA PHE A 460 -4.16 8.81 -5.75
C PHE A 460 -3.48 10.18 -5.77
N VAL A 461 -3.41 10.87 -4.63
CA VAL A 461 -2.89 12.24 -4.54
C VAL A 461 -2.04 12.39 -3.26
N PRO A 462 -0.73 12.65 -3.34
CA PRO A 462 0.06 13.07 -2.19
C PRO A 462 -0.39 14.43 -1.67
N VAL A 463 -0.39 14.60 -0.36
CA VAL A 463 -0.82 15.82 0.32
C VAL A 463 0.15 16.18 1.45
N SER A 464 0.38 17.48 1.65
CA SER A 464 1.09 17.98 2.83
C SER A 464 0.30 19.09 3.51
N VAL A 465 0.58 19.31 4.79
CA VAL A 465 0.02 20.43 5.57
C VAL A 465 1.15 21.35 5.99
N VAL A 466 1.29 22.47 5.30
CA VAL A 466 2.31 23.48 5.60
C VAL A 466 1.63 24.71 6.15
N ASN A 467 1.97 25.12 7.38
CA ASN A 467 1.39 26.29 8.05
C ASN A 467 -0.16 26.28 8.10
N GLY A 468 -0.75 25.09 8.33
CA GLY A 468 -2.20 24.91 8.38
C GLY A 468 -2.90 24.97 7.02
N VAL A 469 -2.15 24.79 5.93
CA VAL A 469 -2.65 24.81 4.55
C VAL A 469 -2.43 23.46 3.92
N VAL A 470 -3.52 22.84 3.46
CA VAL A 470 -3.50 21.59 2.71
C VAL A 470 -3.06 21.89 1.29
N THR A 471 -1.99 21.25 0.84
CA THR A 471 -1.45 21.36 -0.52
C THR A 471 -1.45 19.99 -1.17
N LEU A 472 -2.06 19.89 -2.36
CA LEU A 472 -2.08 18.69 -3.18
C LEU A 472 -0.91 18.70 -4.16
N TYR A 473 -0.32 17.53 -4.40
CA TYR A 473 0.74 17.33 -5.39
C TYR A 473 0.25 16.45 -6.55
N GLY A 474 1.18 15.96 -7.38
CA GLY A 474 0.88 15.21 -8.60
C GLY A 474 -0.18 14.12 -8.39
N SER A 475 -1.20 14.09 -9.26
CA SER A 475 -2.29 13.12 -9.17
C SER A 475 -2.06 11.94 -10.11
N ARG A 476 -2.39 10.73 -9.64
CA ARG A 476 -2.31 9.51 -10.42
C ARG A 476 -3.69 8.87 -10.59
N PRO A 477 -4.21 8.71 -11.81
CA PRO A 477 -5.42 7.93 -12.03
C PRO A 477 -5.21 6.45 -11.69
N LEU A 478 -6.20 5.83 -11.04
CA LEU A 478 -6.20 4.41 -10.74
C LEU A 478 -7.16 3.65 -11.65
N PHE A 479 -6.76 2.44 -12.04
CA PHE A 479 -7.64 1.47 -12.68
C PHE A 479 -8.30 0.62 -11.61
N THR A 480 -9.64 0.50 -11.66
CA THR A 480 -10.42 -0.22 -10.65
C THR A 480 -11.20 -1.39 -11.25
N GLY A 481 -11.19 -1.57 -12.57
CA GLY A 481 -12.08 -2.53 -13.26
C GLY A 481 -13.57 -2.21 -13.18
N LEU A 482 -13.96 -1.17 -12.44
CA LEU A 482 -15.35 -0.72 -12.29
C LEU A 482 -15.62 0.52 -13.15
N THR A 483 -16.89 0.74 -13.44
CA THR A 483 -17.42 1.93 -14.08
C THR A 483 -18.35 2.67 -13.11
N SER A 484 -18.78 3.90 -13.44
CA SER A 484 -19.74 4.67 -12.61
C SER A 484 -19.35 4.67 -11.13
N LEU A 485 -18.12 5.09 -10.83
CA LEU A 485 -17.56 5.03 -9.47
C LEU A 485 -18.26 6.04 -8.55
N THR A 486 -18.55 5.62 -7.31
CA THR A 486 -19.42 6.38 -6.40
C THR A 486 -18.82 6.61 -5.02
N ALA A 487 -17.97 5.70 -4.54
CA ALA A 487 -17.41 5.75 -3.19
C ALA A 487 -15.96 5.24 -3.17
N VAL A 488 -15.16 5.78 -2.27
CA VAL A 488 -13.77 5.37 -2.04
C VAL A 488 -13.41 5.47 -0.56
N ALA A 489 -12.64 4.51 -0.04
CA ALA A 489 -12.08 4.51 1.30
C ALA A 489 -10.73 3.78 1.35
N TRP A 490 -9.88 4.11 2.31
CA TRP A 490 -8.61 3.40 2.53
C TRP A 490 -8.85 2.11 3.30
N THR A 491 -8.46 0.96 2.73
CA THR A 491 -8.61 -0.36 3.37
C THR A 491 -7.34 -0.90 3.97
N ALA A 492 -6.19 -0.45 3.49
CA ALA A 492 -4.89 -0.69 4.09
C ALA A 492 -3.95 0.47 3.75
N GLU A 493 -2.72 0.41 4.22
CA GLU A 493 -1.68 1.41 3.93
C GLU A 493 -1.43 1.63 2.43
N THR A 494 -1.62 0.62 1.59
CA THR A 494 -1.35 0.70 0.15
C THR A 494 -2.56 0.31 -0.69
N ARG A 495 -3.75 0.25 -0.09
CA ARG A 495 -4.98 -0.23 -0.73
C ARG A 495 -6.21 0.63 -0.45
N LEU A 496 -7.07 0.71 -1.45
CA LEU A 496 -8.33 1.43 -1.44
C LEU A 496 -9.49 0.47 -1.74
N SER A 497 -10.60 0.59 -1.03
CA SER A 497 -11.88 0.04 -1.46
C SER A 497 -12.57 1.06 -2.34
N VAL A 498 -13.04 0.63 -3.50
CA VAL A 498 -13.77 1.48 -4.47
C VAL A 498 -15.11 0.83 -4.79
N GLY A 499 -16.18 1.60 -4.69
CA GLY A 499 -17.53 1.23 -5.09
C GLY A 499 -17.87 1.73 -6.49
N GLY A 500 -18.53 0.89 -7.29
CA GLY A 500 -18.95 1.23 -8.65
C GLY A 500 -19.77 0.10 -9.28
N THR A 501 -19.95 0.16 -10.60
CA THR A 501 -20.65 -0.85 -11.40
C THR A 501 -19.66 -1.75 -12.13
N ASP A 502 -19.83 -3.05 -11.95
CA ASP A 502 -19.09 -4.08 -12.69
C ASP A 502 -19.60 -4.11 -14.15
N PRO A 503 -18.73 -3.88 -15.16
CA PRO A 503 -19.14 -3.84 -16.55
C PRO A 503 -19.60 -5.20 -17.11
N GLU A 504 -19.21 -6.32 -16.51
CA GLU A 504 -19.59 -7.67 -16.97
C GLU A 504 -20.98 -8.07 -16.46
N THR A 505 -21.26 -7.78 -15.20
CA THR A 505 -22.53 -8.18 -14.55
C THR A 505 -23.58 -7.07 -14.56
N ALA A 506 -23.18 -5.83 -14.85
CA ALA A 506 -23.98 -4.61 -14.69
C ALA A 506 -24.52 -4.38 -13.27
N LYS A 507 -23.97 -5.08 -12.26
CA LYS A 507 -24.33 -4.92 -10.84
C LYS A 507 -23.31 -4.06 -10.11
N HIS A 508 -23.68 -3.53 -8.95
CA HIS A 508 -22.76 -2.77 -8.13
C HIS A 508 -21.82 -3.69 -7.35
N SER A 509 -20.57 -3.27 -7.19
CA SER A 509 -19.52 -4.04 -6.53
C SER A 509 -18.57 -3.12 -5.78
N ILE A 510 -17.89 -3.66 -4.77
CA ILE A 510 -16.74 -3.06 -4.11
C ILE A 510 -15.52 -3.90 -4.46
N VAL A 511 -14.45 -3.24 -4.91
CA VAL A 511 -13.14 -3.86 -5.17
C VAL A 511 -12.09 -3.19 -4.29
N ASP A 512 -11.15 -3.99 -3.79
CA ASP A 512 -9.91 -3.46 -3.21
C ASP A 512 -8.86 -3.33 -4.32
N VAL A 513 -8.23 -2.16 -4.42
CA VAL A 513 -7.22 -1.82 -5.44
C VAL A 513 -5.97 -1.26 -4.78
N THR A 514 -4.78 -1.60 -5.31
CA THR A 514 -3.52 -0.98 -4.87
C THR A 514 -3.42 0.48 -5.30
N VAL A 515 -2.66 1.30 -4.55
CA VAL A 515 -2.47 2.74 -4.83
C VAL A 515 -1.78 3.04 -6.17
N ASP A 516 -1.27 2.03 -6.86
CA ASP A 516 -0.71 2.12 -8.21
C ASP A 516 -1.59 1.49 -9.31
N GLY A 517 -2.71 0.85 -8.92
CA GLY A 517 -3.63 0.14 -9.80
C GLY A 517 -3.13 -1.22 -10.30
N GLY A 518 -1.96 -1.70 -9.85
CA GLY A 518 -1.34 -2.94 -10.32
C GLY A 518 -2.04 -4.22 -9.89
N SER A 519 -2.83 -4.17 -8.81
CA SER A 519 -3.55 -5.32 -8.27
C SER A 519 -4.93 -4.93 -7.77
N GLN A 520 -5.90 -5.80 -8.07
CA GLN A 520 -7.29 -5.67 -7.66
C GLN A 520 -7.83 -7.00 -7.15
N THR A 521 -8.66 -6.93 -6.12
CA THR A 521 -9.32 -8.07 -5.51
C THR A 521 -10.79 -7.73 -5.23
N PRO A 522 -11.76 -8.53 -5.74
CA PRO A 522 -13.16 -8.32 -5.41
C PRO A 522 -13.40 -8.38 -3.90
N ARG A 523 -14.11 -7.40 -3.35
CA ARG A 523 -14.42 -7.32 -1.92
C ARG A 523 -15.88 -7.66 -1.65
N ILE A 524 -16.79 -7.08 -2.42
CA ILE A 524 -18.23 -7.36 -2.40
C ILE A 524 -18.71 -7.34 -3.84
N ASN A 525 -19.48 -8.35 -4.26
CA ASN A 525 -19.99 -8.46 -5.62
C ASN A 525 -21.51 -8.44 -5.63
N ASN A 526 -22.08 -8.04 -6.78
CA ASN A 526 -23.50 -8.22 -7.08
C ASN A 526 -24.45 -7.52 -6.10
N VAL A 527 -24.09 -6.33 -5.62
CA VAL A 527 -24.96 -5.45 -4.86
C VAL A 527 -26.02 -4.87 -5.81
N GLU A 528 -27.29 -5.00 -5.45
CA GLU A 528 -28.42 -4.59 -6.31
C GLU A 528 -28.58 -3.07 -6.42
N ALA A 529 -28.10 -2.31 -5.43
CA ALA A 529 -28.24 -0.87 -5.37
C ALA A 529 -26.88 -0.16 -5.35
N GLU A 530 -26.90 1.11 -5.76
CA GLU A 530 -25.72 1.97 -5.81
C GLU A 530 -25.05 2.09 -4.42
N ILE A 531 -23.73 1.95 -4.40
CA ILE A 531 -22.92 2.08 -3.19
C ILE A 531 -22.67 3.57 -2.95
N ALA A 532 -23.44 4.18 -2.06
CA ALA A 532 -23.38 5.62 -1.81
C ALA A 532 -22.22 6.03 -0.87
N MET A 533 -21.70 5.09 -0.08
CA MET A 533 -20.67 5.35 0.93
C MET A 533 -19.92 4.08 1.27
N ILE A 534 -18.63 4.22 1.53
CA ILE A 534 -17.77 3.17 2.10
C ILE A 534 -17.04 3.81 3.29
N ALA A 535 -17.00 3.09 4.41
CA ALA A 535 -16.16 3.42 5.55
C ALA A 535 -15.42 2.16 5.98
N VAL A 536 -14.11 2.26 6.11
CA VAL A 536 -13.25 1.14 6.50
C VAL A 536 -12.34 1.61 7.61
N TYR A 537 -12.17 0.76 8.62
CA TYR A 537 -11.02 0.88 9.48
C TYR A 537 -9.88 0.10 8.82
N PRO A 538 -8.79 0.79 8.42
CA PRO A 538 -7.74 0.18 7.62
C PRO A 538 -7.11 -1.00 8.35
N GLU A 539 -6.74 -2.02 7.58
CA GLU A 539 -5.94 -3.14 8.07
C GLU A 539 -4.67 -2.60 8.68
N ASN A 540 -4.35 -3.12 9.85
CA ASN A 540 -3.12 -2.82 10.53
C ASN A 540 -2.36 -4.11 10.78
N PHE A 541 -1.36 -4.37 9.95
CA PHE A 541 -0.52 -5.55 10.03
C PHE A 541 0.08 -5.75 11.45
N PRO A 542 0.64 -4.71 12.11
CA PRO A 542 1.06 -4.77 13.52
C PRO A 542 0.03 -5.30 14.53
N LEU A 543 -1.28 -5.14 14.27
CA LEU A 543 -2.34 -5.60 15.17
C LEU A 543 -3.02 -6.89 14.71
N GLY A 544 -2.61 -7.46 13.56
CA GLY A 544 -3.21 -8.69 13.00
C GLY A 544 -4.73 -8.59 12.79
N ARG A 545 -5.25 -7.40 12.49
CA ARG A 545 -6.69 -7.16 12.34
C ARG A 545 -7.11 -7.18 10.87
N ASP A 546 -8.01 -8.09 10.53
CA ASP A 546 -8.75 -8.05 9.27
C ASP A 546 -9.59 -6.77 9.18
N SER A 547 -9.66 -6.18 7.99
CA SER A 547 -10.50 -5.01 7.76
C SER A 547 -11.98 -5.37 7.87
N VAL A 548 -12.74 -4.51 8.56
CA VAL A 548 -14.20 -4.51 8.52
C VAL A 548 -14.63 -3.38 7.59
N VAL A 549 -15.42 -3.71 6.57
CA VAL A 549 -15.98 -2.73 5.65
C VAL A 549 -17.40 -2.42 6.05
N LEU A 550 -17.70 -1.14 6.26
CA LEU A 550 -19.06 -0.63 6.34
C LEU A 550 -19.39 0.04 5.02
N TYR A 551 -20.60 -0.14 4.52
CA TYR A 551 -21.05 0.55 3.31
C TYR A 551 -22.54 0.88 3.39
N GLN A 552 -22.96 1.85 2.58
CA GLN A 552 -24.37 2.20 2.41
C GLN A 552 -24.82 1.90 0.98
N ALA A 553 -25.92 1.18 0.85
CA ALA A 553 -26.63 0.93 -0.41
C ALA A 553 -28.15 0.93 -0.15
N ASP A 554 -28.94 1.48 -1.08
CA ASP A 554 -30.41 1.62 -0.92
C ASP A 554 -30.85 2.28 0.40
N ASN A 555 -30.13 3.31 0.86
CA ASN A 555 -30.36 3.95 2.17
C ASN A 555 -30.37 2.97 3.36
N ARG A 556 -29.61 1.88 3.25
CA ARG A 556 -29.37 0.92 4.34
C ARG A 556 -27.87 0.76 4.53
N SER A 557 -27.48 0.58 5.78
CA SER A 557 -26.08 0.30 6.12
C SER A 557 -25.83 -1.19 6.19
N TRP A 558 -24.62 -1.58 5.81
CA TRP A 558 -24.17 -2.96 5.79
C TRP A 558 -22.79 -3.05 6.40
N MET A 559 -22.49 -4.20 7.01
CA MET A 559 -21.17 -4.55 7.51
C MET A 559 -20.70 -5.82 6.81
N ALA A 560 -19.50 -5.80 6.24
CA ALA A 560 -18.87 -6.97 5.64
C ALA A 560 -17.57 -7.31 6.37
N ARG A 561 -17.48 -8.56 6.83
CA ARG A 561 -16.25 -9.18 7.36
C ARG A 561 -15.94 -10.39 6.50
N GLY A 562 -14.72 -10.46 5.94
CA GLY A 562 -14.34 -11.53 5.00
C GLY A 562 -15.24 -11.64 3.76
N GLY A 563 -15.81 -10.52 3.30
CA GLY A 563 -16.66 -10.47 2.09
C GLY A 563 -18.12 -10.91 2.29
N LEU A 564 -18.54 -11.27 3.51
CA LEU A 564 -19.92 -11.64 3.82
C LEU A 564 -20.69 -10.43 4.37
N PRO A 565 -21.59 -9.80 3.59
CA PRO A 565 -22.33 -8.63 4.03
C PRO A 565 -23.48 -9.03 4.98
N THR A 566 -23.65 -8.26 6.05
CA THR A 566 -24.75 -8.32 7.01
C THR A 566 -25.42 -6.95 7.08
N GLU A 567 -26.73 -6.88 6.87
CA GLU A 567 -27.49 -5.63 6.97
C GLU A 567 -27.48 -5.14 8.43
N LEU A 568 -27.23 -3.85 8.62
CA LEU A 568 -27.28 -3.19 9.93
C LEU A 568 -28.66 -2.60 10.14
N GLY A 569 -29.56 -3.39 10.75
CA GLY A 569 -30.87 -2.92 11.16
C GLY A 569 -30.87 -2.27 12.54
N ARG A 570 -32.04 -1.80 13.01
CA ARG A 570 -32.20 -1.27 14.38
C ARG A 570 -31.71 -2.23 15.47
N SER A 571 -31.87 -3.54 15.27
CA SER A 571 -31.38 -4.58 16.19
C SER A 571 -29.85 -4.62 16.34
N SER A 572 -29.11 -4.02 15.42
CA SER A 572 -27.65 -3.87 15.49
C SER A 572 -27.22 -2.77 16.48
N LEU A 573 -28.15 -1.89 16.87
CA LEU A 573 -27.91 -0.75 17.74
C LEU A 573 -28.44 -1.06 19.16
N PRO A 574 -27.59 -1.01 20.20
CA PRO A 574 -28.01 -1.33 21.56
C PRO A 574 -29.12 -0.41 22.07
N GLY A 575 -30.10 -0.99 22.77
CA GLY A 575 -31.19 -0.23 23.40
C GLY A 575 -32.28 0.25 22.43
N GLU A 576 -32.13 0.04 21.12
CA GLU A 576 -33.15 0.38 20.13
C GLU A 576 -34.18 -0.76 20.01
N PRO A 577 -35.50 -0.45 20.00
CA PRO A 577 -36.52 -1.47 19.86
C PRO A 577 -36.44 -2.15 18.49
N THR A 578 -36.54 -3.48 18.47
CA THR A 578 -36.50 -4.30 17.24
C THR A 578 -37.69 -4.05 16.33
N ASN A 579 -38.80 -3.59 16.89
CA ASN A 579 -39.99 -3.12 16.19
C ASN A 579 -40.31 -1.72 16.72
N ALA A 580 -40.07 -0.67 15.93
CA ALA A 580 -40.79 0.56 16.16
C ALA A 580 -42.24 0.32 15.71
N SER A 581 -43.23 0.85 16.42
CA SER A 581 -44.63 0.80 16.00
C SER A 581 -45.05 1.99 15.11
N PRO A 582 -44.38 2.29 13.97
CA PRO A 582 -45.07 2.88 12.84
C PRO A 582 -45.18 1.87 11.68
N PRO A 583 -46.03 2.16 10.68
CA PRO A 583 -46.24 1.29 9.53
C PRO A 583 -44.91 0.98 8.80
N PRO A 584 -44.85 -0.12 8.02
CA PRO A 584 -43.65 -0.58 7.32
C PRO A 584 -42.92 0.48 6.48
N ASP A 585 -43.63 1.53 6.05
CA ASP A 585 -43.10 2.58 5.16
C ASP A 585 -42.44 3.78 5.89
N GLU A 586 -42.42 3.82 7.23
CA GLU A 586 -41.92 4.96 8.02
C GLU A 586 -40.76 4.64 8.99
N GLN A 587 -40.29 3.39 9.07
CA GLN A 587 -39.18 3.05 9.97
C GLN A 587 -37.84 3.44 9.36
N SER A 588 -37.22 4.49 9.91
CA SER A 588 -35.86 4.85 9.51
C SER A 588 -34.89 3.72 9.84
N GLN A 589 -34.03 3.37 8.89
CA GLN A 589 -32.94 2.41 9.06
C GLN A 589 -31.63 3.15 9.37
N PRO A 590 -30.64 2.47 9.99
CA PRO A 590 -29.31 3.02 10.16
C PRO A 590 -28.67 3.36 8.80
N VAL A 591 -28.19 4.60 8.65
CA VAL A 591 -27.54 5.12 7.44
C VAL A 591 -26.17 5.71 7.76
N SER A 592 -25.37 5.97 6.72
CA SER A 592 -24.10 6.70 6.78
C SER A 592 -23.16 6.14 7.85
N PRO A 593 -22.72 4.88 7.69
CA PRO A 593 -21.89 4.23 8.67
C PRO A 593 -20.45 4.78 8.65
N PHE A 594 -19.79 4.81 9.80
CA PHE A 594 -18.42 5.30 9.95
C PHE A 594 -17.73 4.67 11.18
N PHE A 595 -16.44 4.95 11.36
CA PHE A 595 -15.67 4.54 12.53
C PHE A 595 -15.24 5.75 13.37
N VAL A 596 -15.13 5.55 14.68
CA VAL A 596 -14.45 6.46 15.61
C VAL A 596 -13.36 5.68 16.32
N TYR A 597 -12.16 6.25 16.39
CA TYR A 597 -10.95 5.65 16.95
C TYR A 597 -10.28 6.57 17.97
#